data_AF-H9FKD9-F1
#
_entry.id   AF-H9FKD9-F1
#
_cell.length_a   1.000
_cell.length_b   1.000
_cell.length_c   1.000
_cell.angle_alpha   90.00
_cell.angle_beta   90.00
_cell.angle_gamma   90.00
#
_symmetry.space_group_name_H-M   'P 1'
#
loop_
_entity.id
_entity.type
_entity.pdbx_description
1 polymer ?
#
loop_
_entity_poly.entity_id
_entity_poly.type
_entity_poly.pdbx_seq_one_letter_code
_entity_poly.pdbx_strand_id
1 'polypeptide(L)'
;FSLRLLEYKELKGDGPFTIFVPHADLMSNLSQDELARIRAHRQLVFRYHVVGCRRLRSEDLLEQGYATALSGHPLRFSEREGSIYLNDFARVVSSDHEAVNGILHF
;
A
#
# COMPACT_ATOMS: atom_id res chain seq x y z
N PHE A 1 -8.47 5.54 5.63
CA PHE A 1 -8.14 4.42 4.74
C PHE A 1 -7.81 3.17 5.56
N SER A 2 -6.87 3.27 6.51
CA SER A 2 -6.45 2.17 7.40
C SER A 2 -7.59 1.47 8.18
N LEU A 3 -8.52 2.22 8.79
CA LEU A 3 -9.65 1.65 9.56
C LEU A 3 -10.72 0.89 8.74
N ARG A 4 -10.63 0.90 7.40
CA ARG A 4 -11.62 0.28 6.51
C ARG A 4 -11.06 -0.85 5.64
N LEU A 5 -9.80 -1.24 5.83
CA LEU A 5 -9.17 -2.33 5.08
C LEU A 5 -9.97 -3.65 5.23
N LEU A 6 -10.52 -3.90 6.42
CA LEU A 6 -11.33 -5.09 6.72
C LEU A 6 -12.72 -5.12 6.05
N GLU A 7 -13.18 -3.99 5.49
CA GLU A 7 -14.46 -3.95 4.76
C GLU A 7 -14.35 -4.51 3.35
N TYR A 8 -13.13 -4.61 2.80
CA TYR A 8 -12.89 -5.12 1.46
C TYR A 8 -12.88 -6.65 1.47
N LYS A 9 -13.93 -7.26 0.88
CA LYS A 9 -14.05 -8.72 0.74
C LYS A 9 -12.84 -9.35 0.06
N GLU A 10 -12.14 -8.61 -0.80
CA GLU A 10 -10.94 -9.06 -1.51
C GLU A 10 -9.78 -9.40 -0.54
N LEU A 11 -9.71 -8.76 0.63
CA LEU A 11 -8.72 -9.08 1.68
C LEU A 11 -9.19 -10.17 2.64
N LYS A 12 -10.38 -10.74 2.45
CA LYS A 12 -10.85 -11.90 3.23
C LYS A 12 -10.37 -13.23 2.65
N GLY A 13 -9.71 -13.21 1.49
CA GLY A 13 -9.06 -14.40 0.94
C GLY A 13 -7.80 -14.78 1.71
N ASP A 14 -7.26 -15.96 1.38
CA ASP A 14 -6.11 -16.57 2.07
C ASP A 14 -4.79 -15.80 1.87
N GLY A 15 -4.76 -14.81 0.96
CA GLY A 15 -3.55 -14.11 0.56
C GLY A 15 -2.62 -15.00 -0.28
N PRO A 16 -1.31 -14.74 -0.31
CA PRO A 16 -0.61 -13.66 0.40
C PRO A 16 -0.85 -12.28 -0.21
N PHE A 17 -0.98 -11.26 0.64
CA PHE A 17 -1.03 -9.86 0.26
C PHE A 17 0.18 -9.07 0.76
N THR A 18 0.56 -8.02 0.02
CA THR A 18 1.41 -6.95 0.52
C THR A 18 0.63 -5.64 0.40
N ILE A 19 0.46 -4.92 1.50
CA ILE A 19 -0.41 -3.75 1.55
C ILE A 19 0.39 -2.53 2.01
N PHE A 20 0.27 -1.45 1.26
CA PHE A 20 0.86 -0.15 1.60
C PHE A 20 -0.22 0.73 2.22
N VAL A 21 -0.07 1.07 3.49
CA VAL A 21 -1.10 1.75 4.28
C VAL A 21 -0.64 3.18 4.57
N PRO A 22 -1.27 4.21 3.97
CA PRO A 22 -0.94 5.58 4.30
C PRO A 22 -1.09 5.84 5.81
N HIS A 23 -0.07 6.47 6.41
CA HIS A 23 -0.07 6.83 7.82
C HIS A 23 -1.30 7.70 8.17
N ALA A 24 -1.83 7.52 9.39
CA ALA A 24 -3.06 8.19 9.81
C ALA A 24 -2.95 9.73 9.72
N ASP A 25 -1.79 10.27 10.06
CA ASP A 25 -1.52 11.72 10.04
C ASP A 25 -1.57 12.31 8.61
N LEU A 26 -1.31 11.49 7.59
CA LEU A 26 -1.44 11.93 6.20
C LEU A 26 -2.90 12.14 5.83
N MET A 27 -3.81 11.34 6.42
CA MET A 27 -5.25 11.43 6.16
C MET A 27 -5.88 12.67 6.79
N SER A 28 -5.34 13.18 7.91
CA SER A 28 -5.82 14.41 8.55
C SER A 28 -5.44 15.68 7.78
N ASN A 29 -4.40 15.63 6.95
CA ASN A 29 -3.92 16.77 6.19
C ASN A 29 -4.59 16.95 4.81
N LEU A 30 -5.48 16.03 4.43
CA LEU A 30 -6.18 16.11 3.15
C LEU A 30 -7.31 17.14 3.18
N SER A 31 -7.40 17.93 2.11
CA SER A 31 -8.53 18.83 1.86
C SER A 31 -9.84 18.05 1.65
N GLN A 32 -10.97 18.75 1.79
CA GLN A 32 -12.29 18.16 1.53
C GLN A 32 -12.42 17.65 0.09
N ASP A 33 -11.83 18.35 -0.87
CA ASP A 33 -11.87 17.94 -2.28
C ASP A 33 -11.06 16.67 -2.53
N GLU A 34 -9.88 16.54 -1.92
CA GLU A 34 -9.09 15.30 -1.98
C GLU A 34 -9.83 14.13 -1.34
N LEU A 35 -10.45 14.35 -0.18
CA LEU A 35 -11.28 13.34 0.49
C LEU A 35 -12.48 12.94 -0.39
N ALA A 36 -13.13 13.89 -1.06
CA ALA A 36 -14.24 13.62 -1.98
C ALA A 36 -13.77 12.78 -3.17
N ARG A 37 -12.62 13.11 -3.77
CA ARG A 37 -12.03 12.33 -4.89
C ARG A 37 -11.68 10.91 -4.47
N ILE A 38 -11.08 10.72 -3.30
CA ILE A 38 -10.76 9.39 -2.74
C ILE A 38 -12.04 8.60 -2.49
N ARG A 39 -13.09 9.23 -1.93
CA ARG A 39 -14.39 8.57 -1.70
C ARG A 39 -15.04 8.11 -3.01
N ALA A 40 -15.03 8.97 -4.04
CA ALA A 40 -15.57 8.65 -5.36
C ALA A 40 -14.84 7.45 -6.01
N HIS A 41 -13.53 7.31 -5.78
CA HIS A 41 -12.70 6.26 -6.39
C HIS A 41 -12.19 5.22 -5.38
N ARG A 42 -12.92 5.01 -4.27
CA ARG A 42 -12.45 4.24 -3.10
C ARG A 42 -11.89 2.85 -3.45
N GLN A 43 -12.54 2.15 -4.39
CA GLN A 43 -12.17 0.80 -4.81
C GLN A 43 -10.85 0.81 -5.59
N LEU A 44 -10.69 1.77 -6.52
CA LEU A 44 -9.46 1.90 -7.29
C LEU A 44 -8.29 2.32 -6.40
N VAL A 45 -8.50 3.30 -5.53
CA VAL A 45 -7.49 3.74 -4.56
C VAL A 45 -7.09 2.57 -3.67
N PHE A 46 -8.05 1.80 -3.16
CA PHE A 46 -7.78 0.60 -2.37
C PHE A 46 -6.91 -0.41 -3.14
N ARG A 47 -7.33 -0.82 -4.34
CA ARG A 47 -6.59 -1.77 -5.17
C ARG A 47 -5.22 -1.27 -5.62
N TYR A 48 -4.98 0.04 -5.64
CA TYR A 48 -3.67 0.62 -5.93
C TYR A 48 -2.66 0.43 -4.80
N HIS A 49 -3.14 0.28 -3.56
CA HIS A 49 -2.31 0.10 -2.37
C HIS A 49 -2.06 -1.38 -2.01
N VAL A 50 -2.56 -2.32 -2.82
CA VAL A 50 -2.47 -3.76 -2.53
C VAL A 50 -1.76 -4.46 -3.67
N VAL A 51 -0.75 -5.25 -3.34
CA VAL A 51 -0.14 -6.24 -4.24
C VAL A 51 -0.65 -7.62 -3.82
N GLY A 52 -1.18 -8.36 -4.78
CA GLY A 52 -1.70 -9.71 -4.57
C GLY A 52 -0.66 -10.79 -4.84
N CYS A 53 -0.95 -11.99 -4.33
CA CYS A 53 -0.20 -13.23 -4.57
C CYS A 53 1.28 -13.20 -4.13
N ARG A 54 1.70 -12.20 -3.36
CA ARG A 54 3.08 -12.03 -2.89
C ARG A 54 3.11 -11.42 -1.49
N ARG A 55 3.95 -12.00 -0.62
CA ARG A 55 4.45 -11.34 0.60
C ARG A 55 5.80 -10.76 0.24
N LEU A 56 5.90 -9.44 0.19
CA LEU A 56 7.12 -8.72 -0.12
C LEU A 56 7.59 -8.01 1.15
N ARG A 57 8.72 -8.45 1.69
CA ARG A 57 9.45 -7.74 2.73
C ARG A 57 10.25 -6.58 2.14
N SER A 58 10.77 -5.70 2.98
CA SER A 58 11.61 -4.56 2.58
C SER A 58 12.73 -4.96 1.61
N GLU A 59 13.39 -6.08 1.88
CA GLU A 59 14.43 -6.66 1.02
C GLU A 59 13.90 -7.06 -0.36
N ASP A 60 12.76 -7.75 -0.41
CA ASP A 60 12.11 -8.18 -1.66
C ASP A 60 11.66 -6.98 -2.51
N LEU A 61 11.22 -5.89 -1.86
CA LEU A 61 10.78 -4.67 -2.55
C LEU A 61 11.95 -4.06 -3.33
N LEU A 62 13.13 -3.97 -2.71
CA LEU A 62 14.32 -3.40 -3.33
C LEU A 62 14.93 -4.33 -4.37
N GLU A 63 14.93 -5.64 -4.14
CA GLU A 63 15.43 -6.62 -5.11
C GLU A 63 14.57 -6.64 -6.38
N GLN A 64 13.24 -6.62 -6.24
CA GLN A 64 12.34 -6.65 -7.40
C GLN A 64 12.27 -5.30 -8.13
N GLY A 65 12.37 -4.19 -7.39
CA GLY A 65 12.27 -2.82 -7.90
C GLY A 65 10.89 -2.42 -8.43
N TYR A 66 10.03 -3.37 -8.81
CA TYR A 66 8.67 -3.13 -9.27
C TYR A 66 7.72 -4.26 -8.85
N ALA A 67 6.45 -3.91 -8.57
CA ALA A 67 5.36 -4.87 -8.45
C ALA A 67 4.07 -4.31 -9.06
N THR A 68 3.21 -5.20 -9.56
CA THR A 68 1.89 -4.79 -10.07
C THR A 68 0.86 -4.82 -8.94
N ALA A 69 0.22 -3.69 -8.69
CA ALA A 69 -0.87 -3.60 -7.73
C ALA A 69 -2.13 -4.29 -8.27
N LEU A 70 -3.09 -4.62 -7.40
CA LEU A 70 -4.39 -5.19 -7.79
C LEU A 70 -5.18 -4.27 -8.73
N SER A 71 -4.88 -2.97 -8.73
CA SER A 71 -5.46 -2.01 -9.68
C SER A 71 -4.98 -2.20 -11.12
N GLY A 72 -3.92 -3.00 -11.34
CA GLY A 72 -3.23 -3.19 -12.62
C GLY A 72 -2.06 -2.22 -12.85
N HIS A 73 -1.91 -1.20 -12.01
CA HIS A 73 -0.82 -0.23 -12.15
C HIS A 73 0.49 -0.76 -11.54
N PRO A 74 1.65 -0.43 -12.12
CA PRO A 74 2.94 -0.73 -11.51
C PRO A 74 3.20 0.20 -10.31
N LEU A 75 3.80 -0.37 -9.27
CA LEU A 75 4.45 0.32 -8.17
C LEU A 75 5.95 0.16 -8.36
N ARG A 76 6.68 1.27 -8.33
CA ARG A 76 8.15 1.28 -8.32
C ARG A 76 8.66 1.38 -6.89
N PHE A 77 9.70 0.63 -6.58
CA PHE A 77 10.41 0.70 -5.31
C PHE A 77 11.83 1.21 -5.55
N SER A 78 12.24 2.20 -4.77
CA SER A 78 13.59 2.78 -4.82
C SER A 78 14.10 3.03 -3.41
N GLU A 79 15.41 3.01 -3.24
CA GLU A 79 16.06 3.38 -1.97
C GLU A 79 16.71 4.76 -2.12
N ARG A 80 16.48 5.63 -1.13
CA ARG A 80 17.20 6.90 -1.00
C ARG A 80 17.51 7.14 0.47
N GLU A 81 18.79 7.36 0.78
CA GLU A 81 19.26 7.68 2.13
C GLU A 81 18.82 6.62 3.18
N GLY A 82 18.86 5.34 2.80
CA GLY A 82 18.45 4.22 3.66
C GLY A 82 16.95 4.11 3.91
N SER A 83 16.12 4.83 3.15
CA SER A 83 14.65 4.74 3.20
C SER A 83 14.09 4.23 1.87
N ILE A 84 13.08 3.36 1.95
CA ILE A 84 12.35 2.86 0.77
C ILE A 84 11.31 3.90 0.34
N TYR A 85 11.22 4.12 -0.97
CA TYR A 85 10.26 5.00 -1.61
C TYR A 85 9.40 4.22 -2.62
N LEU A 86 8.10 4.48 -2.58
CA LEU A 86 7.13 4.05 -3.57
C LEU A 86 6.93 5.15 -4.61
N ASN A 87 7.06 4.77 -5.87
CA ASN A 87 6.93 5.66 -7.03
C ASN A 87 7.78 6.93 -6.90
N ASP A 88 8.92 6.86 -6.21
CA ASP A 88 9.84 7.97 -5.97
C ASP A 88 9.29 9.14 -5.11
N PHE A 89 8.05 9.04 -4.59
CA PHE A 89 7.41 10.11 -3.81
C PHE A 89 7.00 9.69 -2.40
N ALA A 90 6.50 8.46 -2.21
CA ALA A 90 5.94 8.02 -0.95
C ALA A 90 6.99 7.24 -0.14
N ARG A 91 7.48 7.84 0.94
CA ARG A 91 8.45 7.19 1.83
C ARG A 91 7.75 6.16 2.71
N VAL A 92 8.28 4.94 2.76
CA VAL A 92 7.93 3.93 3.77
C VAL A 92 8.58 4.35 5.10
N VAL A 93 7.74 4.62 6.10
CA VAL A 93 8.15 4.99 7.46
C VAL A 93 8.21 3.79 8.41
N SER A 94 7.48 2.72 8.11
CA SER A 94 7.51 1.49 8.89
C SER A 94 7.18 0.29 8.02
N SER A 95 8.05 -0.72 8.01
CA SER A 95 7.92 -1.87 7.09
C SER A 95 7.86 -3.20 7.82
N ASP A 96 7.53 -4.25 7.07
CA ASP A 96 7.61 -5.66 7.49
C ASP A 96 6.68 -6.04 8.65
N HIS A 97 5.53 -5.37 8.76
CA HIS A 97 4.52 -5.74 9.75
C HIS A 97 3.76 -7.00 9.28
N GLU A 98 3.97 -8.11 9.96
CA GLU A 98 3.28 -9.36 9.65
C GLU A 98 1.79 -9.29 10.01
N ALA A 99 0.95 -9.64 9.05
CA ALA A 99 -0.48 -9.82 9.21
C ALA A 99 -0.87 -11.26 8.89
N VAL A 100 -2.08 -11.67 9.31
CA VAL A 100 -2.56 -13.05 9.16
C VAL A 100 -2.47 -13.56 7.72
N ASN A 101 -2.76 -12.70 6.74
CA ASN A 101 -2.76 -13.04 5.31
C ASN A 101 -1.81 -12.19 4.47
N GLY A 102 -0.78 -11.56 5.07
CA GLY A 102 0.10 -10.68 4.32
C GLY A 102 1.13 -9.92 5.14
N ILE A 103 1.70 -8.88 4.52
CA ILE A 103 2.62 -7.92 5.13
C ILE A 103 2.08 -6.51 4.93
N LEU A 104 2.21 -5.66 5.94
CA LEU A 104 1.89 -4.24 5.88
C LEU A 104 3.16 -3.39 5.89
N HIS A 105 3.16 -2.36 5.05
CA HIS A 105 4.14 -1.28 5.02
C HIS A 105 3.39 0.05 5.17
N PHE A 106 3.91 0.97 5.97
CA PHE A 106 3.33 2.27 6.31
C PHE A 106 4.23 3.40 5.85
#